data_AF-A0A7C1ZSH8-F1
#
_entry.id   AF-A0A7C1ZSH8-F1
#
_cell.length_a   1.000
_cell.length_b   1.000
_cell.length_c   1.000
_cell.angle_alpha   90.00
_cell.angle_beta   90.00
_cell.angle_gamma   90.00
#
_symmetry.space_group_name_H-M   'P 1'
#
loop_
_entity.id
_entity.type
_entity.pdbx_description
1 polymer ?
#
loop_
_entity_poly.entity_id
_entity_poly.type
_entity_poly.pdbx_seq_one_letter_code
_entity_poly.pdbx_strand_id
1 'polypeptide(L)' 'MDIKSALSAFTALSQETRLQAFRLLVEAGSPGLPAGMISDKLAIPHNTLSFHLSHLSHAG' A
#
# COMPACT_ATOMS: atom_id res chain seq x y z
N MET A 1 -13.48 -13.09 2.96
CA MET A 1 -13.41 -12.23 1.77
C MET A 1 -14.16 -12.91 0.65
N ASP A 2 -15.16 -12.27 0.04
CA ASP A 2 -15.80 -12.80 -1.17
C ASP A 2 -14.97 -12.51 -2.43
N ILE A 3 -15.36 -13.11 -3.56
CA ILE A 3 -14.60 -13.01 -4.82
C ILE A 3 -14.46 -11.54 -5.29
N LYS A 4 -15.49 -10.69 -5.13
CA LYS A 4 -15.41 -9.30 -5.59
C LYS A 4 -14.42 -8.50 -4.75
N SER A 5 -14.43 -8.68 -3.43
CA SER A 5 -13.43 -8.07 -2.54
C SER A 5 -12.02 -8.57 -2.85
N ALA A 6 -11.85 -9.88 -3.12
CA ALA A 6 -10.55 -10.44 -3.50
C ALA A 6 -10.02 -9.84 -4.81
N LEU A 7 -10.89 -9.70 -5.82
CA LEU A 7 -10.52 -9.07 -7.09
C LEU A 7 -10.15 -7.60 -6.91
N SER A 8 -10.85 -6.86 -6.04
CA SER A 8 -10.52 -5.47 -5.70
C SER A 8 -9.14 -5.37 -5.05
N ALA A 9 -8.86 -6.21 -4.04
CA ALA A 9 -7.57 -6.26 -3.37
C ALA A 9 -6.44 -6.62 -4.32
N PHE A 10 -6.60 -7.61 -5.19
CA PHE A 10 -5.59 -7.98 -6.18
C PHE A 10 -5.36 -6.88 -7.22
N THR A 11 -6.41 -6.19 -7.66
CA THR A 11 -6.29 -5.03 -8.57
C THR A 11 -5.55 -3.87 -7.92
N ALA A 12 -5.78 -3.62 -6.63
CA ALA A 12 -5.01 -2.64 -5.88
C ALA A 12 -3.54 -3.10 -5.77
N LEU A 13 -3.28 -4.34 -5.40
CA LEU A 13 -1.91 -4.86 -5.25
C LEU A 13 -1.15 -5.00 -6.57
N SER A 14 -1.81 -5.12 -7.72
CA SER A 14 -1.16 -5.29 -9.04
C SER A 14 -0.55 -4.01 -9.63
N GLN A 15 -0.18 -3.05 -8.79
CA GLN A 15 0.58 -1.87 -9.17
C GLN A 15 1.85 -1.81 -8.33
N GLU A 16 2.99 -1.59 -8.97
CA GLU A 16 4.32 -1.77 -8.40
C GLU A 16 4.53 -1.02 -7.08
N THR A 17 4.25 0.29 -7.06
CA THR A 17 4.40 1.14 -5.87
C THR A 17 3.53 0.67 -4.71
N ARG A 18 2.29 0.27 -4.99
CA ARG A 18 1.37 -0.25 -3.97
C ARG A 18 1.84 -1.59 -3.43
N LEU A 19 2.34 -2.48 -4.27
CA LEU A 19 2.90 -3.75 -3.82
C LEU A 19 4.14 -3.56 -2.95
N GLN A 20 5.03 -2.64 -3.32
CA GLN A 20 6.20 -2.30 -2.52
C GLN A 20 5.81 -1.69 -1.16
N ALA A 21 4.88 -0.73 -1.14
CA ALA A 21 4.38 -0.13 0.10
C ALA A 21 3.70 -1.18 1.01
N PHE A 22 2.87 -2.06 0.43
CA PHE A 22 2.24 -3.16 1.15
C PHE A 22 3.28 -4.11 1.75
N ARG A 23 4.34 -4.47 1.00
CA ARG A 23 5.44 -5.31 1.52
C ARG A 23 6.15 -4.66 2.70
N LEU A 24 6.46 -3.36 2.64
CA LEU A 24 7.07 -2.64 3.76
C LEU A 24 6.18 -2.67 5.02
N LEU A 25 4.86 -2.55 4.84
CA LEU A 25 3.91 -2.64 5.95
C LEU A 25 3.81 -4.07 6.52
N VAL A 26 3.83 -5.09 5.67
CA VAL A 26 3.86 -6.50 6.09
C VAL A 26 5.13 -6.81 6.88
N GLU A 27 6.28 -6.33 6.43
CA GLU A 27 7.58 -6.46 7.12
C GLU A 27 7.59 -5.71 8.47
N ALA A 28 6.96 -4.54 8.54
CA ALA A 28 6.82 -3.77 9.78
C ALA A 28 5.87 -4.42 10.79
N GLY A 29 4.89 -5.19 10.33
CA GLY A 29 3.92 -5.89 11.17
C GLY A 29 2.97 -4.94 11.91
N SER A 30 2.48 -5.38 13.08
CA SER A 30 1.48 -4.64 13.87
C SER A 30 1.87 -3.20 14.25
N PRO A 31 3.14 -2.86 14.52
CA PRO A 31 3.54 -1.47 14.74
C PRO A 31 3.33 -0.56 13.52
N GLY A 32 3.28 -1.14 12.32
CA GLY A 32 3.19 -0.40 11.06
C GLY A 32 4.41 0.47 10.78
N LEU A 33 4.28 1.33 9.78
CA LEU A 33 5.32 2.29 9.41
C LEU A 33 4.69 3.66 9.10
N PRO A 34 5.23 4.76 9.65
CA PRO A 34 4.86 6.11 9.24
C PRO A 34 4.94 6.28 7.72
N ALA A 35 3.92 6.89 7.12
CA ALA A 35 3.87 7.14 5.69
C ALA A 35 5.09 7.92 5.18
N GLY A 36 5.64 8.83 6.00
CA GLY A 36 6.89 9.53 5.68
C GLY A 36 8.04 8.58 5.39
N MET A 37 8.29 7.62 6.28
CA MET A 37 9.37 6.64 6.11
C MET A 37 9.13 5.68 4.94
N ILE A 38 7.88 5.35 4.61
CA ILE A 38 7.57 4.58 3.40
C ILE A 38 7.97 5.39 2.17
N SER A 39 7.65 6.69 2.14
CA SER A 39 7.98 7.59 1.03
C SER A 39 9.49 7.66 0.81
N ASP A 40 10.24 7.82 1.91
CA ASP A 40 11.69 7.90 1.90
C ASP A 40 12.32 6.59 1.38
N LYS A 41 11.83 5.43 1.88
CA LYS A 41 12.32 4.11 1.46
C LYS A 41 12.03 3.80 -0.01
N LEU A 42 10.89 4.25 -0.53
CA LEU A 42 10.51 4.05 -1.93
C LEU A 42 11.01 5.16 -2.87
N ALA A 43 11.65 6.20 -2.33
CA ALA A 43 12.12 7.37 -3.08
C ALA A 43 11.02 8.01 -3.95
N ILE A 44 9.81 8.14 -3.42
CA ILE A 44 8.68 8.78 -4.10
C ILE A 44 8.14 9.98 -3.33
N PRO A 45 7.49 10.95 -4.00
CA PRO A 45 6.83 12.08 -3.33
C PRO A 45 5.71 11.65 -2.36
N HIS A 46 5.57 12.36 -1.23
CA HIS A 46 4.55 12.05 -0.22
C HIS A 46 3.11 12.11 -0.75
N ASN A 47 2.81 13.05 -1.66
CA ASN A 47 1.48 13.16 -2.27
C ASN A 47 1.18 11.94 -3.16
N THR A 48 2.17 11.47 -3.93
CA THR A 48 2.08 10.24 -4.72
C THR A 48 1.88 9.02 -3.82
N LEU A 49 2.66 8.88 -2.75
CA LEU A 49 2.45 7.80 -1.80
C LEU A 49 1.05 7.84 -1.17
N SER A 50 0.58 9.02 -0.76
CA SER A 50 -0.75 9.20 -0.16
C SER A 50 -1.87 8.71 -1.10
N PHE A 51 -1.75 8.98 -2.40
CA PHE A 51 -2.65 8.46 -3.42
C PHE A 51 -2.64 6.91 -3.46
N HIS A 52 -1.45 6.30 -3.47
CA HIS A 52 -1.30 4.85 -3.47
C HIS A 52 -1.83 4.18 -2.20
N LEU A 53 -1.54 4.74 -1.01
CA LEU A 53 -2.06 4.26 0.27
C LEU A 53 -3.58 4.39 0.35
N SER A 54 -4.14 5.47 -0.19
CA SER A 54 -5.60 5.63 -0.25
C SER A 54 -6.23 4.53 -1.10
N HIS A 55 -5.66 4.21 -2.26
CA HIS A 55 -6.13 3.09 -3.09
C HIS A 55 -6.06 1.73 -2.39
N LEU A 56 -5.00 1.46 -1.62
CA LEU A 56 -4.90 0.26 -0.80
C LEU A 56 -5.99 0.23 0.27
N SER A 57 -6.15 1.32 1.03
CA SER A 57 -7.15 1.41 2.10
C SER A 57 -8.59 1.26 1.62
N HIS A 58 -8.91 1.70 0.40
CA HIS A 58 -10.25 1.49 -0.18
C HIS A 58 -10.49 0.04 -0.63
N ALA A 59 -9.43 -0.74 -0.84
CA ALA A 59 -9.53 -2.12 -1.33
C ALA A 59 -9.72 -3.15 -0.22
N GLY A 60 -9.44 -2.80 1.04
CA GLY A 60 -9.68 -3.64 2.22
C GLY A 60 -8.64 -3.48 3.31
#